data_AF-A0A942A3L3-F1
#
_entry.id   AF-A0A942A3L3-F1
#
_cell.length_a   1.000
_cell.length_b   1.000
_cell.length_c   1.000
_cell.angle_alpha   90.00
_cell.angle_beta   90.00
_cell.angle_gamma   90.00
#
_symmetry.space_group_name_H-M   'P 1'
#
loop_
_entity.id
_entity.type
_entity.pdbx_description
1 polymer ?
#
loop_
_entity_poly.entity_id
_entity_poly.type
_entity_poly.pdbx_seq_one_letter_code
_entity_poly.pdbx_strand_id
1 'polypeptide(L)' 'MNTYSPGTIIPFLITTATTGDYETKLKLSGRGLVVRNDIREVTNHGNKLGVALEFKDKLNILVD' A
#
# COMPACT_ATOMS: atom_id res chain seq x y z
N MET A 1 3.04 3.83 -17.65
CA MET A 1 2.00 2.92 -17.11
C MET A 1 2.60 1.76 -16.30
N ASN A 2 3.84 1.87 -15.80
CA ASN A 2 4.59 0.74 -15.21
C ASN A 2 4.76 0.85 -13.68
N THR A 3 4.28 1.94 -13.07
CA THR A 3 4.46 2.23 -11.65
C THR A 3 3.88 1.14 -10.74
N TYR A 4 2.82 0.46 -11.20
CA TYR A 4 2.15 -0.59 -10.44
C TYR A 4 2.31 -1.97 -11.07
N SER A 5 3.25 -2.15 -11.99
CA SER A 5 3.53 -3.47 -12.58
C SER A 5 4.28 -4.35 -11.58
N PRO A 6 4.10 -5.68 -11.62
CA PRO A 6 4.90 -6.60 -10.82
C PRO A 6 6.41 -6.35 -11.01
N GLY A 7 7.15 -6.36 -9.91
CA GLY A 7 8.59 -6.04 -9.90
C GLY A 7 8.94 -4.58 -9.60
N THR A 8 7.97 -3.66 -9.66
CA THR A 8 8.20 -2.25 -9.32
C THR A 8 8.20 -2.06 -7.80
N ILE A 9 9.14 -1.25 -7.29
CA ILE A 9 9.17 -0.82 -5.89
C ILE A 9 8.51 0.55 -5.79
N ILE A 10 7.51 0.69 -4.91
CA ILE A 10 6.80 1.95 -4.68
C ILE A 10 6.87 2.39 -3.21
N PRO A 11 6.99 3.70 -2.92
CA PRO A 11 6.81 4.22 -1.58
C PRO A 11 5.33 4.17 -1.17
N PHE A 12 5.05 4.03 0.12
CA PHE A 12 3.70 4.07 0.65
C PHE A 12 3.65 4.65 2.07
N LEU A 13 2.44 5.07 2.46
CA LEU A 13 2.10 5.53 3.81
C LEU A 13 0.78 4.87 4.23
N ILE A 14 0.77 4.17 5.36
CA ILE A 14 -0.43 3.70 6.05
C ILE A 14 -0.71 4.70 7.16
N THR A 15 -1.86 5.36 7.12
CA THR A 15 -2.24 6.40 8.11
C THR A 15 -3.07 5.85 9.27
N THR A 16 -3.64 4.67 9.10
CA THR A 16 -4.51 4.02 10.08
C THR A 16 -4.25 2.51 10.02
N ALA A 17 -3.98 1.89 11.17
CA ALA A 17 -3.80 0.46 11.28
C ALA A 17 -4.54 -0.06 12.51
N THR A 18 -5.32 -1.11 12.34
CA THR A 18 -5.95 -1.81 13.47
C THR A 18 -4.95 -2.81 14.02
N THR A 19 -4.50 -2.61 15.25
CA THR A 19 -3.56 -3.51 15.93
C THR A 19 -4.24 -4.08 17.17
N GLY A 20 -4.70 -5.33 17.10
CA GLY A 20 -5.52 -5.94 18.16
C GLY A 20 -6.96 -5.43 18.16
N ASP A 21 -7.54 -5.24 19.35
CA ASP A 21 -8.96 -4.91 19.54
C ASP A 21 -9.29 -3.41 19.42
N TYR A 22 -8.28 -2.56 19.18
CA TYR A 22 -8.46 -1.11 19.09
C TYR A 22 -7.85 -0.55 17.79
N GLU A 23 -8.60 0.32 17.12
CA GLU A 23 -8.05 1.12 16.03
C GLU A 23 -7.06 2.13 16.60
N THR A 24 -5.78 1.98 16.25
CA THR A 24 -4.75 2.96 16.62
C THR A 24 -4.34 3.73 15.37
N LYS A 25 -4.24 5.06 15.49
CA LYS A 25 -3.68 5.88 14.41
C LYS A 25 -2.16 5.71 14.38
N LEU A 26 -1.69 4.66 13.71
CA LEU A 26 -0.28 4.44 13.42
C LEU A 26 0.02 4.94 12.01
N LYS A 27 0.96 5.89 11.91
CA LYS A 27 1.54 6.31 10.63
C LYS A 27 2.72 5.37 10.33
N LEU A 28 2.56 4.43 9.42
CA LEU A 28 3.64 3.54 8.96
C LEU A 28 4.07 3.93 7.56
N SER A 29 5.37 4.11 7.34
CA SER A 29 5.92 4.41 6.01
C SER A 29 6.97 3.39 5.58
N GLY A 30 7.10 3.19 4.28
CA GLY A 30 8.08 2.26 3.74
C GLY A 30 8.05 2.16 2.24
N ARG A 31 8.69 1.10 1.73
CA ARG A 31 8.69 0.73 0.31
C ARG A 31 8.14 -0.67 0.16
N GLY A 32 7.24 -0.87 -0.80
CA GLY A 32 6.66 -2.17 -1.11
C GLY A 32 7.01 -2.60 -2.52
N LEU A 33 7.33 -3.89 -2.70
CA LEU A 33 7.46 -4.51 -4.01
C LEU A 33 6.07 -4.91 -4.50
N VAL A 34 5.69 -4.46 -5.69
CA VAL A 34 4.45 -4.93 -6.32
C VAL A 34 4.62 -6.38 -6.74
N VAL A 35 3.79 -7.27 -6.19
CA VAL A 35 3.78 -8.69 -6.55
C VAL A 35 2.63 -9.03 -7.50
N ARG A 36 1.53 -8.29 -7.42
CA ARG A 36 0.40 -8.37 -8.36
C ARG A 36 -0.38 -7.07 -8.38
N ASN A 37 -1.04 -6.81 -9.49
CA ASN A 37 -2.03 -5.75 -9.65
C ASN A 37 -3.30 -6.34 -10.28
N ASP A 38 -4.44 -5.68 -10.06
CA ASP A 38 -5.72 -6.09 -10.62
C ASP A 38 -6.65 -4.89 -10.77
N ILE A 39 -7.34 -4.77 -11.90
CA ILE A 39 -8.33 -3.72 -12.11
C ILE A 39 -9.62 -4.18 -11.45
N ARG A 40 -9.91 -3.62 -10.28
CA ARG A 40 -11.06 -4.02 -9.47
C ARG A 40 -12.36 -3.40 -9.96
N GLU A 41 -12.29 -2.22 -10.56
CA GLU A 41 -13.46 -1.48 -11.02
C GLU A 41 -13.07 -0.55 -12.17
N VAL A 42 -13.92 -0.48 -13.20
CA VAL A 42 -13.81 0.48 -14.29
C VAL A 42 -15.06 1.34 -14.24
N THR A 43 -14.90 2.60 -13.91
CA THR A 43 -16.00 3.57 -13.84
C THR A 43 -15.80 4.65 -14.88
N ASN A 44 -16.86 5.41 -15.19
CA ASN A 44 -16.75 6.59 -16.05
C ASN A 44 -15.80 7.67 -15.50
N HIS A 45 -15.42 7.58 -14.22
CA HIS A 45 -14.48 8.49 -13.55
C HIS A 45 -13.06 7.91 -13.42
N GLY A 46 -12.81 6.73 -14.01
CA GLY A 46 -11.52 6.06 -14.01
C GLY A 46 -11.55 4.66 -13.39
N ASN A 47 -10.36 4.06 -13.32
CA ASN A 47 -10.17 2.69 -12.89
C ASN A 47 -9.70 2.62 -11.44
N LYS A 48 -10.32 1.72 -10.66
CA LYS A 48 -9.83 1.34 -9.35
C LYS A 48 -8.85 0.19 -9.49
N LEU A 49 -7.59 0.43 -9.15
CA LEU A 49 -6.54 -0.57 -9.17
C LEU A 49 -6.32 -1.13 -7.76
N GLY A 50 -6.40 -2.45 -7.63
CA GLY A 50 -5.87 -3.17 -6.47
C GLY A 50 -4.40 -3.51 -6.71
N VAL A 51 -3.54 -3.26 -5.73
CA VAL A 51 -2.12 -3.63 -5.78
C VAL A 51 -1.79 -4.40 -4.52
N ALA A 52 -1.13 -5.55 -4.66
CA ALA A 52 -0.57 -6.26 -3.52
C ALA A 52 0.92 -5.96 -3.41
N LEU A 53 1.34 -5.61 -2.20
CA LEU A 53 2.71 -5.24 -1.88
C LEU A 53 3.34 -6.26 -0.95
N GLU A 54 4.56 -6.67 -1.26
CA GLU A 54 5.45 -7.39 -0.36
C GLU A 54 6.42 -6.39 0.29
N PHE A 55 6.56 -6.45 1.61
CA PHE A 55 7.50 -5.62 2.37
C PHE A 55 8.70 -6.46 2.77
N LYS A 56 9.86 -6.17 2.18
CA LYS A 56 11.13 -6.85 2.50
C LYS A 56 11.89 -6.16 3.63
N ASP A 57 11.66 -4.85 3.77
CA ASP A 57 12.25 -4.01 4.81
C ASP A 57 11.25 -3.82 5.96
N LYS A 58 11.75 -3.58 7.17
CA LYS A 58 10.90 -3.14 8.30
C LYS A 58 10.24 -1.80 7.96
N LEU A 59 8.97 -1.65 8.34
CA LEU A 59 8.26 -0.39 8.17
C LEU A 59 8.69 0.61 9.24
N ASN A 60 8.80 1.87 8.84
CA ASN A 60 9.10 2.95 9.77
C ASN A 60 7.82 3.36 10.48
N ILE A 61 7.84 3.32 11.80
CA ILE A 61 6.78 3.90 12.63
C ILE A 61 7.07 5.39 12.76
N LEU A 62 6.19 6.22 12.23
CA LEU A 62 6.25 7.66 12.41
C LEU A 62 5.47 8.00 13.69
N VAL A 63 6.22 8.31 14.74
CA VAL A 63 5.69 8.85 16.00
C VAL A 63 5.85 10.38 15.92
N ASP A 64 4.78 11.13 16.17
CA ASP A 64 4.85 12.60 16.32
C ASP A 64 5.58 12.99 17.62
#